data_AF-A0A7X7LM26-F1
#
_entry.id   AF-A0A7X7LM26-F1
#
_cell.length_a   1.000
_cell.length_b   1.000
_cell.length_c   1.000
_cell.angle_alpha   90.00
_cell.angle_beta   90.00
_cell.angle_gamma   90.00
#
_symmetry.space_group_name_H-M   'P 1'
#
loop_
_entity.id
_entity.type
_entity.pdbx_description
1 polymer ?
#
loop_
_entity_poly.entity_id
_entity_poly.type
_entity_poly.pdbx_seq_one_letter_code
_entity_poly.pdbx_strand_id
1 'polypeptide(L)' 'MDKYRQKGKDADEKIAIVCCETVAEVCPGGACCKAFNKSKFHFRKYSADTEIIGFFTCGGCPGKRVPRL' A
#
# COMPACT_ATOMS: atom_id res chain seq x y z
N MET A 1 -8.97 0.52 19.44
CA MET A 1 -8.26 0.89 18.20
C MET A 1 -9.02 0.25 17.05
N ASP A 2 -10.23 0.76 16.78
CA ASP A 2 -11.24 0.00 15.99
C ASP A 2 -12.09 0.93 15.11
N LYS A 3 -11.59 2.12 14.79
CA LYS A 3 -12.41 3.17 14.13
C LYS A 3 -12.30 3.18 12.59
N TYR A 4 -11.44 2.35 11.99
CA TYR A 4 -11.23 2.32 10.53
C TYR A 4 -11.73 1.03 9.85
N ARG A 5 -12.41 0.14 10.57
CA ARG A 5 -12.97 -1.08 9.96
C ARG A 5 -14.29 -0.77 9.25
N GLN A 6 -14.21 -0.07 8.12
CA GLN A 6 -15.34 0.08 7.23
C GLN A 6 -15.46 -1.19 6.39
N LYS A 7 -16.54 -1.90 6.71
CA LYS A 7 -17.04 -3.12 6.10
C LYS A 7 -17.66 -2.74 4.76
N GLY A 8 -16.86 -2.73 3.69
CA GLY A 8 -17.37 -2.71 2.32
C GLY A 8 -17.69 -4.14 1.89
N LYS A 9 -18.95 -4.53 2.00
CA LYS A 9 -19.51 -5.43 0.97
C LYS A 9 -19.50 -4.64 -0.34
N ASP A 10 -19.59 -5.34 -1.46
CA ASP A 10 -19.82 -4.82 -2.81
C ASP A 10 -18.54 -4.71 -3.67
N ALA A 11 -18.67 -5.15 -4.92
CA ALA A 11 -17.65 -5.61 -5.85
C ALA A 11 -16.73 -4.50 -6.44
N ASP A 12 -16.35 -3.51 -5.63
CA ASP A 12 -15.63 -2.30 -6.03
C ASP A 12 -14.63 -1.86 -4.92
N GLU A 13 -14.00 -2.81 -4.21
CA GLU A 13 -13.01 -2.46 -3.17
C GLU A 13 -11.77 -1.85 -3.83
N LYS A 14 -11.62 -0.53 -3.71
CA LYS A 14 -10.52 0.24 -4.31
C LYS A 14 -9.49 0.56 -3.24
N ILE A 15 -8.25 0.13 -3.46
CA ILE A 15 -7.14 0.35 -2.53
C ILE A 15 -5.99 1.10 -3.21
N ALA A 16 -5.17 1.76 -2.41
CA ALA A 16 -3.93 2.37 -2.86
C ALA A 16 -2.76 1.90 -1.98
N ILE A 17 -1.57 1.83 -2.57
CA ILE A 17 -0.33 1.54 -1.85
C ILE A 17 0.42 2.85 -1.65
N VAL A 18 0.66 3.19 -0.38
CA VAL A 18 1.56 4.27 -0.01
C VAL A 18 2.93 3.71 0.39
N CYS A 19 3.99 4.16 -0.26
CA CYS A 19 5.36 3.86 0.13
C CYS A 19 5.98 5.06 0.87
N CYS A 20 6.82 4.83 1.87
CA CYS A 20 7.59 5.94 2.44
C CYS A 20 8.57 6.47 1.38
N GLU A 21 8.66 7.79 1.23
CA GLU A 21 9.59 8.44 0.28
C GLU A 21 11.02 7.92 0.43
N THR A 22 11.55 7.91 1.65
CA THR A 22 12.91 7.41 1.93
C THR A 22 13.05 5.90 1.71
N VAL A 23 11.98 5.11 1.85
CA VAL A 23 12.01 3.67 1.53
C VAL A 23 11.98 3.46 0.02
N ALA A 24 11.28 4.32 -0.73
CA ALA A 24 11.14 4.21 -2.18
C ALA A 24 12.48 4.30 -2.93
N GLU A 25 13.48 4.98 -2.34
CA GLU A 25 14.87 5.02 -2.86
C GLU A 25 15.49 3.63 -3.06
N VAL A 26 15.14 2.65 -2.21
CA VAL A 26 15.69 1.28 -2.26
C VAL A 26 14.63 0.20 -2.49
N CYS A 27 13.35 0.52 -2.29
CA CYS A 27 12.23 -0.40 -2.43
C CYS A 27 11.11 0.26 -3.25
N PRO A 28 11.07 0.04 -4.58
CA PRO A 28 10.05 0.61 -5.45
C PRO A 28 8.67 -0.07 -5.32
N GLY A 29 8.50 -0.98 -4.35
CA GLY A 29 7.21 -1.66 -4.10
C GLY A 29 6.84 -2.78 -5.09
N GLY A 30 7.74 -3.19 -5.99
CA GLY A 30 7.45 -4.27 -6.95
C GLY A 30 7.02 -5.60 -6.30
N ALA A 31 7.55 -5.93 -5.11
CA ALA A 31 7.12 -7.09 -4.34
C ALA A 31 5.67 -6.95 -3.83
N CYS A 32 5.24 -5.73 -3.48
CA CYS A 32 3.87 -5.45 -3.07
C CYS A 32 2.91 -5.64 -4.25
N CYS A 33 3.24 -5.12 -5.44
CA CYS A 33 2.44 -5.34 -6.65
C CYS A 33 2.33 -6.84 -7.00
N LYS A 34 3.45 -7.58 -6.95
CA LYS A 34 3.45 -9.04 -7.15
C LYS A 34 2.64 -9.78 -6.10
N ALA A 35 2.67 -9.33 -4.84
CA ALA A 35 1.90 -9.94 -3.77
C ALA A 35 0.39 -9.70 -3.94
N PHE A 36 0.00 -8.49 -4.36
CA PHE A 36 -1.39 -8.17 -4.70
C PHE A 36 -1.91 -9.01 -5.86
N ASN A 37 -1.18 -9.05 -6.99
CA ASN A 37 -1.58 -9.84 -8.17
C ASN A 37 -1.68 -11.34 -7.91
N LYS A 38 -1.04 -11.83 -6.84
CA LYS A 38 -1.10 -13.24 -6.42
C LYS A 38 -1.96 -13.47 -5.17
N SER A 39 -2.64 -12.43 -4.68
CA SER A 39 -3.42 -12.43 -3.43
C SER A 39 -2.67 -13.08 -2.27
N LYS A 40 -1.40 -12.71 -2.07
CA LYS A 40 -0.51 -13.26 -1.03
C LYS A 40 -0.25 -12.28 0.12
N PHE A 41 0.25 -12.82 1.24
CA PHE A 41 0.65 -12.06 2.42
C PHE A 41 -0.48 -11.17 2.95
N HIS A 42 -0.22 -9.87 3.13
CA HIS A 42 -1.18 -8.90 3.62
C HIS A 42 -2.41 -8.72 2.71
N PHE A 43 -2.32 -9.11 1.44
CA PHE A 43 -3.41 -8.96 0.47
C PHE A 43 -4.43 -10.11 0.49
N ARG A 44 -4.22 -11.18 1.28
CA ARG A 44 -5.16 -12.32 1.39
C ARG A 44 -6.54 -11.95 1.94
N LYS A 45 -6.65 -10.81 2.62
CA LYS A 45 -7.89 -10.32 3.23
C LYS A 45 -8.82 -9.60 2.23
N TYR A 46 -8.28 -9.22 1.08
CA TYR A 46 -9.02 -8.50 0.03
C TYR A 46 -9.68 -9.50 -0.93
N SER A 47 -10.78 -9.09 -1.55
CA SER A 47 -11.48 -9.89 -2.54
C SER A 47 -10.70 -9.99 -3.85
N ALA A 48 -11.08 -10.92 -4.72
CA ALA A 48 -10.51 -11.01 -6.07
C ALA A 48 -10.86 -9.80 -6.95
N ASP A 49 -11.99 -9.14 -6.65
CA ASP A 49 -12.50 -7.96 -7.36
C ASP A 49 -11.89 -6.65 -6.83
N THR A 50 -10.96 -6.73 -5.87
CA THR A 50 -10.26 -5.55 -5.36
C THR A 50 -9.37 -4.97 -6.45
N GLU A 51 -9.35 -3.65 -6.58
CA GLU A 51 -8.52 -2.92 -7.56
C GLU A 51 -7.49 -2.03 -6.86
N ILE A 52 -6.23 -2.08 -7.29
CA ILE A 52 -5.25 -1.04 -6.93
C ILE A 52 -5.44 0.14 -7.88
N ILE A 53 -5.89 1.27 -7.33
CA ILE A 53 -6.10 2.50 -8.10
C ILE A 53 -4.96 3.52 -7.95
N GLY A 54 -3.95 3.22 -7.15
CA GLY A 54 -2.84 4.14 -6.93
C GLY A 54 -1.64 3.53 -6.23
N PHE A 55 -0.46 4.01 -6.64
CA PHE A 55 0.82 3.75 -6.00
C PHE A 55 1.60 5.07 -5.92
N PHE A 56 1.83 5.56 -4.71
CA PHE A 56 2.50 6.85 -4.51
C PHE A 56 3.29 6.87 -3.20
N THR A 57 4.17 7.86 -3.06
CA THR A 57 4.93 8.04 -1.83
C THR A 57 4.22 8.96 -0.85
N CYS A 58 4.56 8.87 0.43
CA CYS A 58 3.99 9.77 1.45
C CYS A 58 4.46 11.23 1.34
N GLY A 59 5.28 11.59 0.35
CA GLY A 59 5.86 12.94 0.19
C GLY A 59 7.01 13.27 1.14
N GLY A 60 7.45 12.29 1.94
CA GLY A 60 8.55 12.45 2.90
C GLY A 60 8.15 13.11 4.22
N CYS A 61 9.03 13.02 5.22
CA CYS A 61 8.81 13.63 6.52
C CYS A 61 9.28 15.11 6.49
N PRO A 62 8.49 16.07 6.98
CA PRO A 62 8.91 17.46 7.08
C PRO A 62 10.15 17.59 7.97
N GLY A 63 11.18 18.31 7.51
CA GLY A 63 12.39 18.59 8.29
C GLY A 63 13.30 17.39 8.60
N LYS A 64 12.99 16.19 8.10
CA LYS A 64 13.81 14.98 8.29
C LYS A 64 14.14 14.35 6.95
N ARG A 65 15.26 14.77 6.36
CA ARG A 65 16.04 13.85 5.53
C ARG A 65 16.99 13.14 6.48
N VAL A 66 16.57 11.98 6.98
CA VAL A 66 17.47 11.09 7.72
C VAL A 66 18.09 10.17 6.68
N PRO A 67 19.30 10.48 6.15
CA PRO A 67 19.98 9.56 5.25
C PRO A 67 20.19 8.23 6.00
N ARG A 68 19.99 7.11 5.30
CA ARG A 68 20.25 5.75 5.84
C ARG A 68 21.72 5.35 5.79
N LEU A 69 22.63 6.30 5.60
CA LEU A 69 24.08 6.06 5.58
C LEU A 69 24.66 6.22 6.98
#